data_AF-A0A8I3Q7P6-F1
#
_entry.id   AF-A0A8I3Q7P6-F1
#
_cell.length_a   1.000
_cell.length_b   1.000
_cell.length_c   1.000
_cell.angle_alpha   90.00
_cell.angle_beta   90.00
_cell.angle_gamma   90.00
#
_symmetry.space_group_name_H-M   'P 1'
#
loop_
_entity.id
_entity.type
_entity.pdbx_description
1 polymer ?
#
loop_
_entity_poly.entity_id
_entity_poly.type
_entity_poly.pdbx_seq_one_letter_code
_entity_poly.pdbx_strand_id
1 'polypeptide(L)'
;MEPGRVENLSVVYQSRDFLVVNKHWDLRIDSRMWRETPTLQKQLRHHFPELADPDTYYGFRYWELTWGAVDTPRRSSPDRPPRARFCHQLDFSTSGALCVALNKAAAGSAYKCFKERRVTKAYLALVRGHVQESRMTINYAIGRNSTEGRAHTMCIEGTEGCENPKPSLTELVVLEHGLYAGDPVSKVLLQPLTGRTHQLRVHCSALSHPVVGDLTYGQASDQEDQPFRMMLHAFYLRIPTHSECVEACTPDPFVPALDACWSPHTLVQSLDQLVQVLRAAPDPDPTEGCPVPCSTPTPPSKPPETEAQQASCLQWLSEWTLEPDH
;
A
#
# COMPACT_ATOMS: atom_id res chain seq x y z
N MET A 1 4.41 -7.77 22.02
CA MET A 1 5.45 -7.28 21.07
C MET A 1 5.82 -5.85 21.42
N GLU A 2 7.02 -5.40 21.05
CA GLU A 2 7.47 -4.02 21.34
C GLU A 2 6.89 -3.00 20.33
N PRO A 3 6.58 -1.77 20.75
CA PRO A 3 6.15 -0.70 19.85
C PRO A 3 7.30 -0.17 18.99
N GLY A 4 6.98 0.50 17.89
CA GLY A 4 7.97 1.10 17.00
C GLY A 4 8.76 2.23 17.69
N ARG A 5 10.09 2.11 17.70
CA ARG A 5 11.02 3.11 18.26
C ARG A 5 11.95 3.67 17.18
N VAL A 6 12.57 4.82 17.43
CA VAL A 6 13.43 5.49 16.43
C VAL A 6 14.67 4.65 16.09
N GLU A 7 15.13 3.85 17.04
CA GLU A 7 16.31 2.98 16.94
C GLU A 7 16.01 1.63 16.25
N ASN A 8 14.73 1.33 16.04
CA ASN A 8 14.27 0.02 15.55
C ASN A 8 13.91 0.11 14.06
N LEU A 9 14.92 0.14 13.19
CA LEU A 9 14.74 0.05 11.74
C LEU A 9 15.13 -1.33 11.22
N SER A 10 14.20 -2.01 10.55
CA SER A 10 14.46 -3.28 9.86
C SER A 10 14.64 -3.03 8.37
N VAL A 11 15.84 -3.28 7.86
CA VAL A 11 16.17 -3.21 6.43
C VAL A 11 16.10 -4.61 5.83
N VAL A 12 15.35 -4.77 4.74
CA VAL A 12 15.17 -6.07 4.05
C VAL A 12 15.81 -6.10 2.66
N TYR A 13 16.14 -4.94 2.09
CA TYR A 13 16.90 -4.82 0.85
C TYR A 13 17.66 -3.48 0.85
N GLN A 14 18.89 -3.49 0.35
CA GLN A 14 19.68 -2.27 0.18
C GLN A 14 20.56 -2.38 -1.07
N SER A 15 20.50 -1.37 -1.92
CA SER A 15 21.38 -1.18 -3.06
C SER A 15 21.95 0.25 -3.05
N ARG A 16 22.69 0.61 -4.09
CA ARG A 16 23.16 1.99 -4.28
C ARG A 16 22.00 2.96 -4.52
N ASP A 17 20.93 2.47 -5.15
CA ASP A 17 19.85 3.30 -5.67
C ASP A 17 18.56 3.19 -4.84
N PHE A 18 18.38 2.10 -4.08
CA PHE A 18 17.17 1.83 -3.30
C PHE A 18 17.43 1.22 -1.93
N LEU A 19 16.49 1.44 -1.02
CA LEU A 19 16.39 0.84 0.30
C LEU A 19 14.96 0.34 0.49
N VAL A 20 14.78 -0.92 0.89
CA VAL A 20 13.46 -1.43 1.33
C VAL A 20 13.53 -1.73 2.81
N VAL A 21 12.61 -1.14 3.55
CA VAL A 21 12.46 -1.35 4.99
C VAL A 21 11.23 -2.20 5.27
N ASN A 22 11.28 -2.97 6.35
CA ASN A 22 10.10 -3.57 6.94
C ASN A 22 9.52 -2.57 7.95
N LYS A 23 8.60 -1.71 7.48
CA LYS A 23 7.96 -0.67 8.28
C LYS A 23 7.22 -1.32 9.45
N HIS A 24 7.39 -0.79 10.64
CA HIS A 24 6.63 -1.22 11.81
C HIS A 24 5.12 -0.94 11.66
N TRP A 25 4.28 -1.68 12.38
CA TRP A 25 2.86 -1.35 12.54
C TRP A 25 2.70 -0.11 13.43
N ASP A 26 1.58 0.59 13.28
CA ASP A 26 1.29 1.87 13.96
C ASP A 26 2.44 2.89 13.90
N LEU A 27 3.06 2.96 12.72
CA LEU A 27 4.15 3.89 12.46
C LEU A 27 3.80 4.72 11.23
N ARG A 28 3.70 6.04 11.43
CA ARG A 28 3.54 6.97 10.30
C ARG A 28 4.82 6.99 9.49
N ILE A 29 4.68 7.07 8.17
CA ILE A 29 5.83 7.28 7.31
C ILE A 29 6.43 8.68 7.58
N ASP A 30 5.56 9.69 7.74
CA ASP A 30 5.89 11.07 8.05
C ASP A 30 4.77 11.76 8.86
N SER A 31 5.08 12.87 9.52
CA SER A 31 4.15 13.66 10.34
C SER A 31 4.45 15.15 10.25
N ARG A 32 3.40 15.97 10.05
CA ARG A 32 3.48 17.44 10.21
C ARG A 32 3.59 17.87 11.68
N MET A 33 3.26 16.99 12.61
CA MET A 33 3.34 17.24 14.05
C MET A 33 4.75 16.86 14.54
N TRP A 34 5.57 17.89 14.72
CA TRP A 34 7.00 17.80 15.04
C TRP A 34 7.28 17.26 16.46
N ARG A 35 6.34 17.39 17.39
CA ARG A 35 6.45 16.87 18.75
C ARG A 35 5.78 15.49 18.85
N GLU A 36 6.51 14.54 19.42
CA GLU A 36 6.00 13.34 20.13
C GLU A 36 5.74 12.02 19.39
N THR A 37 5.73 11.92 18.05
CA THR A 37 5.56 10.59 17.40
C THR A 37 6.82 10.05 16.71
N PRO A 38 7.19 8.77 16.92
CA PRO A 38 8.16 8.10 16.07
C PRO A 38 7.57 8.00 14.65
N THR A 39 8.39 8.30 13.65
CA THR A 39 8.04 8.15 12.23
C THR A 39 9.13 7.36 11.54
N LEU A 40 8.80 6.71 10.42
CA LEU A 40 9.80 6.02 9.62
C LEU A 40 10.87 6.99 9.13
N GLN A 41 10.48 8.22 8.78
CA GLN A 41 11.41 9.27 8.43
C GLN A 41 12.42 9.60 9.55
N LYS A 42 11.98 9.63 10.82
CA LYS A 42 12.89 9.79 11.98
C LYS A 42 13.81 8.59 12.15
N GLN A 43 13.31 7.36 11.95
CA GLN A 43 14.14 6.15 11.95
C GLN A 43 15.20 6.20 10.86
N LEU A 44 14.81 6.50 9.61
CA LEU A 44 15.74 6.61 8.49
C LEU A 44 16.82 7.67 8.74
N ARG A 45 16.47 8.83 9.29
CA ARG A 45 17.45 9.87 9.67
C ARG A 45 18.40 9.41 10.77
N HIS A 46 17.93 8.60 11.72
CA HIS A 46 18.76 8.08 12.80
C HIS A 46 19.79 7.06 12.28
N HIS A 47 19.38 6.16 11.40
CA HIS A 47 20.24 5.09 10.88
C HIS A 47 21.08 5.50 9.65
N PHE A 48 20.58 6.45 8.86
CA PHE A 48 21.19 6.93 7.61
C PHE A 48 21.18 8.47 7.58
N PRO A 49 21.97 9.13 8.45
CA PRO A 49 21.99 10.60 8.55
C PRO A 49 22.37 11.27 7.22
N GLU A 50 23.14 10.61 6.37
CA GLU A 50 23.55 11.07 5.05
C GLU A 50 22.40 11.16 4.02
N LEU A 51 21.28 10.49 4.27
CA LEU A 51 20.11 10.50 3.39
C LEU A 51 19.12 11.64 3.70
N ALA A 52 19.26 12.27 4.87
CA ALA A 52 18.36 13.31 5.33
C ALA A 52 18.77 14.68 4.75
N ASP A 53 17.79 15.42 4.19
CA ASP A 53 18.00 16.81 3.75
C ASP A 53 17.63 17.77 4.91
N PRO A 54 18.61 18.42 5.58
CA PRO A 54 18.34 19.33 6.70
C PRO A 54 17.55 20.58 6.29
N ASP A 55 17.51 20.91 4.98
CA ASP A 55 16.78 22.07 4.45
C ASP A 55 15.31 21.76 4.12
N THR A 56 14.86 20.51 4.29
CA THR A 56 13.47 20.13 4.08
C THR A 56 12.74 19.99 5.41
N TYR A 57 11.55 20.59 5.50
CA TYR A 57 10.70 20.54 6.71
C TYR A 57 10.45 19.09 7.16
N TYR A 58 10.26 18.20 6.18
CA TYR A 58 10.33 16.76 6.34
C TYR A 58 11.58 16.29 5.60
N GLY A 59 12.73 16.04 6.24
CA GLY A 59 13.98 15.46 5.69
C GLY A 59 13.95 14.47 4.48
N PHE A 60 12.78 13.99 4.02
CA PHE A 60 12.51 13.17 2.85
C PHE A 60 11.29 13.73 2.10
N ARG A 61 11.32 13.83 0.76
CA ARG A 61 10.15 14.29 -0.01
C ARG A 61 9.23 13.13 -0.40
N TYR A 62 7.93 13.28 -0.15
CA TYR A 62 6.92 12.54 -0.92
C TYR A 62 6.85 13.11 -2.33
N TRP A 63 6.48 12.26 -3.28
CA TRP A 63 6.04 12.74 -4.58
C TRP A 63 4.65 13.38 -4.45
N GLU A 64 4.59 14.66 -4.05
CA GLU A 64 3.36 15.44 -4.21
C GLU A 64 3.12 15.71 -5.70
N LEU A 65 1.89 15.44 -6.14
CA LEU A 65 1.37 15.66 -7.50
C LEU A 65 1.06 17.14 -7.81
N THR A 66 1.73 18.11 -7.17
CA THR A 66 1.50 19.53 -7.44
C THR A 66 2.34 19.99 -8.63
N TRP A 67 1.71 20.02 -9.80
CA TRP A 67 2.16 20.83 -10.91
C TRP A 67 2.14 22.32 -10.50
N GLY A 68 3.24 23.04 -10.72
CA GLY A 68 3.25 24.50 -10.68
C GLY A 68 4.08 25.18 -9.60
N ALA A 69 4.87 24.47 -8.79
CA ALA A 69 5.95 25.15 -8.08
C ALA A 69 7.02 25.54 -9.11
N VAL A 70 6.99 26.80 -9.52
CA VAL A 70 8.12 27.47 -10.18
C VAL A 70 9.35 27.16 -9.33
N ASP A 71 10.20 26.29 -9.87
CA ASP A 71 11.52 26.00 -9.31
C ASP A 71 12.30 27.30 -9.46
N THR A 72 12.22 28.16 -8.44
CA THR A 72 13.15 29.28 -8.35
C THR A 72 14.53 28.64 -8.37
N PRO A 73 15.42 29.02 -9.31
CA PRO A 73 16.68 28.33 -9.50
C PRO A 73 17.62 28.64 -8.34
N ARG A 74 17.43 27.96 -7.20
CA ARG A 74 18.41 27.94 -6.12
C ARG A 74 19.48 26.94 -6.52
N ARG A 75 20.56 27.49 -7.08
CA ARG A 75 21.89 26.88 -7.31
C ARG A 75 21.99 25.50 -6.64
N SER A 76 22.01 24.45 -7.46
CA SER A 76 22.48 23.13 -7.04
C SER A 76 23.95 23.28 -6.64
N SER A 77 24.22 23.35 -5.34
CA SER A 77 25.56 23.17 -4.83
C SER A 77 25.97 21.71 -5.09
N PRO A 78 27.19 21.46 -5.61
CA PRO A 78 27.67 20.11 -5.93
C PRO A 78 27.88 19.21 -4.70
N ASP A 79 27.75 19.76 -3.49
CA ASP A 79 27.94 19.08 -2.20
C ASP A 79 26.64 18.66 -1.49
N ARG A 80 25.48 18.69 -2.17
CA ARG A 80 24.21 18.31 -1.53
C ARG A 80 24.03 16.78 -1.43
N PRO A 81 23.65 16.25 -0.25
CA PRO A 81 23.45 14.83 -0.07
C PRO A 81 22.34 14.27 -0.97
N PRO A 82 22.43 12.98 -1.35
CA PRO A 82 21.40 12.28 -2.11
C PRO A 82 20.06 12.32 -1.36
N ARG A 83 19.07 12.98 -1.97
CA ARG A 83 17.73 13.12 -1.39
C ARG A 83 16.98 11.81 -1.49
N ALA A 84 16.76 11.14 -0.37
CA ALA A 84 15.93 9.96 -0.33
C ALA A 84 14.42 10.31 -0.45
N ARG A 85 13.65 9.44 -1.11
CA ARG A 85 12.22 9.64 -1.43
C ARG A 85 11.44 8.35 -1.26
N PHE A 86 10.28 8.43 -0.62
CA PHE A 86 9.37 7.28 -0.56
C PHE A 86 8.77 7.02 -1.95
N CYS A 87 8.92 5.79 -2.45
CA CYS A 87 8.44 5.39 -3.77
C CYS A 87 6.93 5.14 -3.81
N HIS A 88 6.35 4.77 -2.66
CA HIS A 88 4.93 4.55 -2.47
C HIS A 88 4.53 4.79 -1.00
N GLN A 89 3.25 4.62 -0.70
CA GLN A 89 2.71 4.72 0.65
C GLN A 89 2.33 3.35 1.21
N LEU A 90 2.15 3.32 2.52
CA LEU A 90 1.63 2.21 3.31
C LEU A 90 0.87 2.82 4.48
N ASP A 91 -0.31 2.28 4.80
CA ASP A 91 -1.16 2.81 5.88
C ASP A 91 -0.42 2.81 7.22
N PHE A 92 -0.83 3.70 8.13
CA PHE A 92 -0.27 3.81 9.48
C PHE A 92 -0.17 2.45 10.20
N SER A 93 -1.30 1.74 10.32
CA SER A 93 -1.38 0.47 11.03
C SER A 93 -0.84 -0.73 10.25
N THR A 94 -0.58 -0.57 8.95
CA THR A 94 -0.04 -1.66 8.13
C THR A 94 1.48 -1.71 8.25
N SER A 95 2.03 -2.87 8.59
CA SER A 95 3.48 -3.11 8.59
C SER A 95 3.98 -3.64 7.24
N GLY A 96 5.30 -3.74 7.04
CA GLY A 96 5.89 -4.48 5.92
C GLY A 96 6.70 -3.64 4.95
N ALA A 97 6.97 -4.20 3.78
CA ALA A 97 7.86 -3.66 2.76
C ALA A 97 7.45 -2.24 2.32
N LEU A 98 8.37 -1.29 2.50
CA LEU A 98 8.28 0.06 1.98
C LEU A 98 9.58 0.44 1.28
N CYS A 99 9.50 0.79 -0.01
CA CYS A 99 10.65 1.16 -0.82
C CYS A 99 10.94 2.67 -0.78
N VAL A 100 12.21 2.99 -0.59
CA VAL A 100 12.80 4.33 -0.58
C VAL A 100 13.85 4.41 -1.69
N ALA A 101 13.69 5.35 -2.61
CA ALA A 101 14.71 5.67 -3.61
C ALA A 101 15.75 6.60 -2.98
N LEU A 102 17.04 6.30 -3.16
CA LEU A 102 18.14 7.05 -2.54
C LEU A 102 18.57 8.25 -3.39
N ASN A 103 18.12 8.37 -4.64
CA ASN A 103 18.40 9.51 -5.50
C ASN A 103 17.24 9.84 -6.45
N LYS A 104 17.36 10.95 -7.19
CA LYS A 104 16.30 11.45 -8.08
C LYS A 104 16.03 10.52 -9.27
N ALA A 105 17.06 9.90 -9.83
CA ALA A 105 16.92 8.99 -10.97
C ALA A 105 16.19 7.70 -10.55
N ALA A 106 16.60 7.10 -9.43
CA ALA A 106 15.94 5.97 -8.82
C ALA A 106 14.45 6.25 -8.54
N ALA A 107 14.15 7.42 -7.94
CA ALA A 107 12.77 7.81 -7.64
C ALA A 107 11.91 7.94 -8.90
N GLY A 108 12.45 8.55 -9.97
CA GLY A 108 11.74 8.66 -11.26
C GLY A 108 11.48 7.29 -11.90
N SER A 109 12.46 6.38 -11.81
CA SER A 109 12.35 5.02 -12.35
C SER A 109 11.28 4.20 -11.62
N ALA A 110 11.28 4.24 -10.27
CA ALA A 110 10.25 3.58 -9.48
C ALA A 110 8.87 4.20 -9.71
N TYR A 111 8.75 5.54 -9.74
CA TYR A 111 7.49 6.23 -10.04
C TYR A 111 6.88 5.75 -11.36
N LYS A 112 7.70 5.61 -12.41
CA LYS A 112 7.24 5.08 -13.70
C LYS A 112 6.66 3.68 -13.56
N CYS A 113 7.29 2.80 -12.78
CA CYS A 113 6.78 1.45 -12.53
C CYS A 113 5.41 1.45 -11.83
N PHE A 114 5.22 2.30 -10.82
CA PHE A 114 3.93 2.43 -10.13
C PHE A 114 2.85 3.03 -11.03
N LYS A 115 3.19 4.06 -11.81
CA LYS A 115 2.27 4.72 -12.74
C LYS A 115 1.79 3.76 -13.83
N GLU A 116 2.70 2.94 -14.35
CA GLU A 116 2.44 1.93 -15.38
C GLU A 116 1.93 0.60 -14.81
N ARG A 117 1.66 0.52 -13.49
CA ARG A 117 1.15 -0.68 -12.81
C ARG A 117 2.01 -1.94 -12.98
N ARG A 118 3.32 -1.79 -13.22
CA ARG A 118 4.29 -2.89 -13.37
C ARG A 118 4.80 -3.44 -12.03
N VAL A 119 4.32 -2.92 -10.91
CA VAL A 119 4.76 -3.32 -9.57
C VAL A 119 3.94 -4.48 -9.07
N THR A 120 4.59 -5.56 -8.63
CA THR A 120 3.94 -6.68 -7.96
C THR A 120 3.98 -6.48 -6.45
N LYS A 121 2.84 -6.68 -5.79
CA LYS A 121 2.72 -6.61 -4.33
C LYS A 121 1.92 -7.80 -3.83
N ALA A 122 2.33 -8.37 -2.71
CA ALA A 122 1.50 -9.29 -1.96
C ALA A 122 1.56 -9.00 -0.46
N TYR A 123 0.46 -9.27 0.22
CA TYR A 123 0.27 -8.96 1.63
C TYR A 123 -0.17 -10.21 2.36
N LEU A 124 0.28 -10.39 3.59
CA LEU A 124 -0.28 -11.36 4.50
C LEU A 124 -1.33 -10.68 5.37
N ALA A 125 -2.39 -11.40 5.72
CA ALA A 125 -3.35 -10.96 6.72
C ALA A 125 -3.91 -12.11 7.54
N LEU A 126 -4.33 -11.82 8.77
CA LEU A 126 -5.32 -12.63 9.50
C LEU A 126 -6.68 -11.94 9.35
N VAL A 127 -7.66 -12.65 8.81
CA VAL A 127 -9.03 -12.17 8.60
C VAL A 127 -10.02 -12.95 9.46
N ARG A 128 -11.06 -12.29 9.98
CA ARG A 128 -12.10 -12.90 10.81
C ARG A 128 -12.83 -14.01 10.05
N GLY A 129 -13.16 -15.09 10.74
CA GLY A 129 -13.88 -16.25 10.19
C GLY A 129 -13.01 -17.20 9.36
N HIS A 130 -13.58 -18.36 9.02
CA HIS A 130 -12.97 -19.35 8.13
C HIS A 130 -13.48 -19.15 6.71
N VAL A 131 -12.64 -18.56 5.85
CA VAL A 131 -12.90 -18.39 4.41
C VAL A 131 -12.90 -19.77 3.76
N GLN A 132 -14.01 -20.18 3.16
CA GLN A 132 -14.18 -21.55 2.67
C GLN A 132 -13.48 -21.79 1.32
N GLU A 133 -13.53 -20.80 0.43
CA GLU A 133 -12.92 -20.84 -0.88
C GLU A 133 -11.39 -20.65 -0.75
N SER A 134 -10.61 -21.60 -1.29
CA SER A 134 -9.15 -21.53 -1.23
C SER A 134 -8.57 -20.34 -2.02
N ARG A 135 -9.28 -19.87 -3.05
CA ARG A 135 -8.92 -18.69 -3.83
C ARG A 135 -10.15 -17.91 -4.26
N MET A 136 -10.06 -16.58 -4.20
CA MET A 136 -11.12 -15.67 -4.62
C MET A 136 -10.56 -14.45 -5.36
N THR A 137 -11.36 -13.94 -6.29
CA THR A 137 -11.13 -12.64 -6.95
C THR A 137 -12.17 -11.66 -6.44
N ILE A 138 -11.72 -10.55 -5.85
CA ILE A 138 -12.58 -9.51 -5.28
C ILE A 138 -12.49 -8.28 -6.18
N ASN A 139 -13.61 -7.92 -6.81
CA ASN A 139 -13.67 -6.90 -7.87
C ASN A 139 -14.66 -5.76 -7.59
N TYR A 140 -15.13 -5.60 -6.36
CA TYR A 140 -15.98 -4.48 -5.97
C TYR A 140 -15.24 -3.15 -6.20
N ALA A 141 -15.82 -2.23 -6.97
CA ALA A 141 -15.25 -0.89 -7.11
C ALA A 141 -15.26 -0.17 -5.75
N ILE A 142 -14.25 0.67 -5.48
CA ILE A 142 -14.10 1.38 -4.20
C ILE A 142 -14.22 2.88 -4.42
N GLY A 143 -15.13 3.51 -3.67
CA GLY A 143 -15.36 4.95 -3.64
C GLY A 143 -15.09 5.57 -2.26
N ARG A 144 -15.19 6.91 -2.20
CA ARG A 144 -15.20 7.63 -0.91
C ARG A 144 -16.57 7.46 -0.27
N ASN A 145 -16.58 7.38 1.05
CA ASN A 145 -17.83 7.38 1.80
C ASN A 145 -18.18 8.81 2.21
N SER A 146 -19.28 9.36 1.70
CA SER A 146 -19.75 10.72 2.03
C SER A 146 -20.81 10.76 3.13
N THR A 147 -21.23 9.60 3.66
CA THR A 147 -22.17 9.58 4.79
C THR A 147 -21.49 10.11 6.05
N GLU A 148 -21.94 11.29 6.50
CA GLU A 148 -21.50 11.92 7.74
C GLU A 148 -21.66 10.98 8.93
N GLY A 149 -20.63 10.89 9.78
CA GLY A 149 -20.66 10.12 11.03
C GLY A 149 -20.19 8.66 10.97
N ARG A 150 -19.86 8.11 9.78
CA ARG A 150 -19.16 6.82 9.70
C ARG A 150 -17.64 7.02 9.79
N ALA A 151 -16.98 6.22 10.62
CA ALA A 151 -15.52 6.23 10.78
C ALA A 151 -14.76 5.77 9.50
N HIS A 152 -15.45 5.17 8.54
CA HIS A 152 -14.87 4.56 7.33
C HIS A 152 -14.72 5.58 6.20
N THR A 153 -13.48 5.96 5.85
CA THR A 153 -13.19 6.90 4.75
C THR A 153 -13.53 6.38 3.34
N MET A 154 -13.60 5.05 3.18
CA MET A 154 -13.79 4.37 1.90
C MET A 154 -14.90 3.32 2.02
N CYS A 155 -15.59 3.03 0.93
CA CYS A 155 -16.63 2.01 0.87
C CYS A 155 -16.71 1.37 -0.53
N ILE A 156 -17.45 0.26 -0.65
CA ILE A 156 -17.65 -0.42 -1.93
C ILE A 156 -18.84 0.17 -2.69
N GLU A 157 -18.84 0.02 -4.01
CA GLU A 157 -19.99 0.34 -4.85
C GLU A 157 -21.28 -0.32 -4.35
N GLY A 158 -22.41 0.38 -4.51
CA GLY A 158 -23.71 -0.09 -4.02
C GLY A 158 -23.98 0.16 -2.54
N THR A 159 -22.98 0.57 -1.75
CA THR A 159 -23.23 1.06 -0.38
C THR A 159 -23.76 2.49 -0.40
N GLU A 160 -24.63 2.80 0.55
CA GLU A 160 -25.12 4.17 0.77
C GLU A 160 -23.95 5.12 1.05
N GLY A 161 -23.94 6.29 0.36
CA GLY A 161 -22.87 7.27 0.47
C GLY A 161 -21.61 6.96 -0.34
N CYS A 162 -21.59 5.92 -1.18
CA CYS A 162 -20.45 5.61 -2.03
C CYS A 162 -20.33 6.57 -3.23
N GLU A 163 -19.32 7.43 -3.19
CA GLU A 163 -19.05 8.42 -4.25
C GLU A 163 -17.83 8.05 -5.07
N ASN A 164 -17.94 8.28 -6.39
CA ASN A 164 -16.86 8.11 -7.37
C ASN A 164 -16.14 6.74 -7.25
N PRO A 165 -16.88 5.61 -7.30
CA PRO A 165 -16.28 4.29 -7.19
C PRO A 165 -15.31 4.06 -8.35
N LYS A 166 -14.10 3.61 -8.02
CA LYS A 166 -13.06 3.29 -8.99
C LYS A 166 -12.85 1.78 -9.06
N PRO A 167 -12.55 1.23 -10.25
CA PRO A 167 -12.24 -0.19 -10.40
C PRO A 167 -11.14 -0.62 -9.43
N SER A 168 -11.41 -1.71 -8.71
CA SER A 168 -10.50 -2.31 -7.74
C SER A 168 -10.48 -3.81 -7.95
N LEU A 169 -9.30 -4.43 -7.84
CA LEU A 169 -9.13 -5.86 -8.03
C LEU A 169 -8.10 -6.40 -7.05
N THR A 170 -8.50 -7.43 -6.30
CA THR A 170 -7.65 -8.13 -5.34
C THR A 170 -7.83 -9.62 -5.49
N GLU A 171 -6.73 -10.34 -5.65
CA GLU A 171 -6.69 -11.80 -5.53
C GLU A 171 -6.45 -12.17 -4.08
N LEU A 172 -7.27 -13.06 -3.52
CA LEU A 172 -7.14 -13.61 -2.18
C LEU A 172 -6.86 -15.11 -2.29
N VAL A 173 -5.86 -15.58 -1.57
CA VAL A 173 -5.52 -17.00 -1.45
C VAL A 173 -5.47 -17.38 0.03
N VAL A 174 -6.22 -18.40 0.43
CA VAL A 174 -6.25 -18.90 1.81
C VAL A 174 -5.03 -19.78 2.05
N LEU A 175 -4.27 -19.45 3.09
CA LEU A 175 -3.07 -20.19 3.48
C LEU A 175 -3.39 -21.20 4.58
N GLU A 176 -4.02 -20.73 5.66
CA GLU A 176 -4.29 -21.51 6.85
C GLU A 176 -5.63 -21.10 7.48
N HIS A 177 -6.30 -22.05 8.13
CA HIS A 177 -7.35 -21.76 9.11
C HIS A 177 -6.81 -21.99 10.52
N GLY A 178 -7.28 -21.17 11.45
CA GLY A 178 -6.88 -21.25 12.84
C GLY A 178 -7.82 -20.48 13.75
N LEU A 179 -7.32 -20.25 14.96
CA LEU A 179 -7.93 -19.36 15.93
C LEU A 179 -6.99 -18.19 16.23
N TYR A 180 -7.53 -17.00 16.43
CA TYR A 180 -6.82 -15.86 17.02
C TYR A 180 -7.51 -15.46 18.31
N ALA A 181 -6.80 -15.58 19.44
CA ALA A 181 -7.35 -15.33 20.77
C ALA A 181 -8.66 -16.10 21.08
N GLY A 182 -8.86 -17.27 20.44
CA GLY A 182 -10.04 -18.13 20.60
C GLY A 182 -11.09 -17.98 19.49
N ASP A 183 -11.02 -16.92 18.68
CA ASP A 183 -11.98 -16.68 17.59
C ASP A 183 -11.50 -17.29 16.28
N PRO A 184 -12.41 -17.81 15.42
CA PRO A 184 -12.04 -18.35 14.11
C PRO A 184 -11.46 -17.27 13.20
N VAL A 185 -10.31 -17.54 12.59
CA VAL A 185 -9.69 -16.66 11.60
C VAL A 185 -9.02 -17.46 10.47
N SER A 186 -8.81 -16.80 9.34
CA SER A 186 -8.05 -17.33 8.21
C SER A 186 -6.79 -16.50 8.00
N LYS A 187 -5.66 -17.17 7.80
CA LYS A 187 -4.46 -16.54 7.28
C LYS A 187 -4.52 -16.55 5.76
N VAL A 188 -4.36 -15.38 5.15
CA VAL A 188 -4.53 -15.19 3.71
C VAL A 188 -3.34 -14.45 3.10
N LEU A 189 -3.05 -14.77 1.83
CA LEU A 189 -2.21 -13.98 0.95
C LEU A 189 -3.11 -13.12 0.05
N LEU A 190 -2.88 -11.82 0.02
CA LEU A 190 -3.63 -10.85 -0.76
C LEU A 190 -2.73 -10.20 -1.81
N GLN A 191 -3.09 -10.29 -3.09
CA GLN A 191 -2.39 -9.64 -4.19
C GLN A 191 -3.31 -8.58 -4.82
N PRO A 192 -3.13 -7.29 -4.46
CA PRO A 192 -3.88 -6.22 -5.09
C PRO A 192 -3.32 -5.91 -6.49
N LEU A 193 -4.14 -5.99 -7.53
CA LEU A 193 -3.81 -5.62 -8.91
C LEU A 193 -4.08 -4.13 -9.20
N THR A 194 -4.80 -3.48 -8.30
CA THR A 194 -5.02 -2.03 -8.25
C THR A 194 -4.50 -1.46 -6.92
N GLY A 195 -4.41 -0.13 -6.81
CA GLY A 195 -4.02 0.52 -5.55
C GLY A 195 -5.00 1.61 -5.17
N ARG A 196 -6.11 1.26 -4.51
CA ARG A 196 -7.02 2.22 -3.85
C ARG A 196 -6.67 2.36 -2.37
N THR A 197 -7.04 3.50 -1.79
CA THR A 197 -6.92 3.73 -0.34
C THR A 197 -7.67 2.64 0.41
N HIS A 198 -7.02 2.04 1.41
CA HIS A 198 -7.57 0.96 2.24
C HIS A 198 -8.10 -0.26 1.46
N GLN A 199 -7.70 -0.47 0.19
CA GLN A 199 -8.32 -1.45 -0.70
C GLN A 199 -8.50 -2.84 -0.07
N LEU A 200 -7.42 -3.39 0.49
CA LEU A 200 -7.44 -4.73 1.07
C LEU A 200 -8.39 -4.83 2.27
N ARG A 201 -8.39 -3.81 3.11
CA ARG A 201 -9.23 -3.72 4.32
C ARG A 201 -10.71 -3.65 3.96
N VAL A 202 -11.06 -2.77 3.01
CA VAL A 202 -12.42 -2.61 2.48
C VAL A 202 -12.90 -3.90 1.80
N HIS A 203 -12.07 -4.52 0.94
CA HIS A 203 -12.42 -5.76 0.26
C HIS A 203 -12.63 -6.93 1.23
N CYS A 204 -11.74 -7.10 2.22
CA CYS A 204 -11.88 -8.16 3.21
C CYS A 204 -13.14 -7.95 4.07
N SER A 205 -13.42 -6.72 4.50
CA SER A 205 -14.65 -6.36 5.21
C SER A 205 -15.92 -6.60 4.36
N ALA A 206 -15.87 -6.27 3.06
CA ALA A 206 -16.97 -6.51 2.12
C ALA A 206 -17.32 -8.01 1.95
N LEU A 207 -16.33 -8.90 2.10
CA LEU A 207 -16.55 -10.34 2.14
C LEU A 207 -17.04 -10.86 3.49
N SER A 208 -17.35 -9.97 4.45
CA SER A 208 -17.64 -10.34 5.84
C SER A 208 -16.49 -11.07 6.55
N HIS A 209 -15.26 -10.82 6.09
CA HIS A 209 -14.02 -11.33 6.66
C HIS A 209 -13.06 -10.15 6.94
N PRO A 210 -13.41 -9.18 7.81
CA PRO A 210 -12.55 -8.04 8.08
C PRO A 210 -11.18 -8.47 8.63
N VAL A 211 -10.17 -7.62 8.43
CA VAL A 211 -8.83 -7.86 8.98
C VAL A 211 -8.88 -7.76 10.51
N VAL A 212 -8.29 -8.73 11.20
CA VAL A 212 -8.19 -8.74 12.67
C VAL A 212 -7.41 -7.50 13.14
N GLY A 213 -7.94 -6.80 14.15
CA GLY A 213 -7.41 -5.55 14.70
C GLY A 213 -7.68 -4.32 13.83
N ASP A 214 -8.56 -4.40 12.82
CA ASP A 214 -8.93 -3.24 12.01
C ASP A 214 -10.02 -2.40 12.69
N LEU A 215 -9.57 -1.41 13.48
CA LEU A 215 -10.43 -0.45 14.17
C LEU A 215 -11.32 0.39 13.25
N THR A 216 -10.99 0.47 11.96
CA THR A 216 -11.82 1.18 11.01
C THR A 216 -12.85 0.25 10.41
N TYR A 217 -12.49 -0.87 9.80
CA TYR A 217 -13.39 -1.68 8.95
C TYR A 217 -13.91 -2.97 9.60
N GLY A 218 -13.57 -3.23 10.86
CA GLY A 218 -14.09 -4.34 11.63
C GLY A 218 -15.56 -4.18 12.02
N GLN A 219 -16.18 -5.28 12.43
CA GLN A 219 -17.54 -5.27 12.97
C GLN A 219 -17.53 -4.97 14.46
N ALA A 220 -18.59 -4.34 14.96
CA ALA A 220 -18.73 -4.03 16.39
C ALA A 220 -18.72 -5.28 17.28
N SER A 221 -19.11 -6.45 16.74
CA SER A 221 -19.10 -7.74 17.43
C SER A 221 -17.69 -8.30 17.66
N ASP A 222 -16.71 -7.88 16.85
CA ASP A 222 -15.43 -8.58 16.73
C ASP A 222 -14.38 -8.08 17.73
N GLN A 223 -14.70 -7.03 18.51
CA GLN A 223 -13.83 -6.44 19.53
C GLN A 223 -12.42 -6.14 18.98
N GLU A 224 -12.34 -5.40 17.86
CA GLU A 224 -11.08 -5.13 17.16
C GLU A 224 -10.08 -4.25 17.93
N ASP A 225 -10.46 -3.75 19.10
CA ASP A 225 -9.60 -3.07 20.07
C ASP A 225 -8.78 -4.05 20.95
N GLN A 226 -9.12 -5.35 20.97
CA GLN A 226 -8.40 -6.37 21.74
C GLN A 226 -7.07 -6.82 21.12
N PRO A 227 -6.96 -7.07 19.80
CA PRO A 227 -5.68 -7.40 19.18
C PRO A 227 -4.67 -6.24 19.35
N PHE A 228 -3.41 -6.56 19.67
CA PHE A 228 -2.40 -5.53 19.93
C PHE A 228 -2.00 -4.70 18.69
N ARG A 229 -2.46 -5.08 17.50
CA ARG A 229 -2.21 -4.42 16.21
C ARG A 229 -3.21 -4.89 15.16
N MET A 230 -3.26 -4.17 14.04
CA MET A 230 -3.89 -4.66 12.81
C MET A 230 -3.03 -5.74 12.13
N MET A 231 -3.67 -6.85 11.79
CA MET A 231 -3.06 -8.03 11.18
C MET A 231 -3.00 -7.93 9.66
N LEU A 232 -2.38 -6.86 9.17
CA LEU A 232 -2.05 -6.66 7.75
C LEU A 232 -0.57 -6.36 7.58
N HIS A 233 0.08 -7.07 6.67
CA HIS A 233 1.52 -6.98 6.44
C HIS A 233 1.85 -6.98 4.95
N ALA A 234 2.52 -5.93 4.46
CA ALA A 234 3.11 -5.87 3.12
C ALA A 234 4.29 -6.83 3.04
N PHE A 235 4.05 -8.02 2.49
CA PHE A 235 4.95 -9.16 2.58
C PHE A 235 5.94 -9.24 1.41
N TYR A 236 5.43 -9.06 0.18
CA TYR A 236 6.21 -9.16 -1.04
C TYR A 236 6.10 -7.87 -1.85
N LEU A 237 7.22 -7.40 -2.38
CA LEU A 237 7.31 -6.22 -3.23
C LEU A 237 8.33 -6.47 -4.34
N ARG A 238 7.91 -6.29 -5.59
CA ARG A 238 8.79 -6.30 -6.77
C ARG A 238 8.58 -5.04 -7.60
N ILE A 239 9.64 -4.25 -7.79
CA ILE A 239 9.65 -3.03 -8.60
C ILE A 239 10.68 -3.23 -9.73
N PRO A 240 10.23 -3.58 -10.95
CA PRO A 240 11.11 -3.81 -12.10
C PRO A 240 11.53 -2.47 -12.71
N THR A 241 12.46 -1.77 -12.05
CA THR A 241 13.00 -0.51 -12.58
C THR A 241 13.94 -0.80 -13.74
N HIS A 242 14.23 0.21 -14.57
CA HIS A 242 15.13 0.03 -15.71
C HIS A 242 16.57 -0.35 -15.29
N SER A 243 17.04 0.11 -14.14
CA SER A 243 18.42 -0.08 -13.68
C SER A 243 18.58 -1.29 -12.76
N GLU A 244 17.57 -1.60 -11.97
CA GLU A 244 17.56 -2.76 -11.07
C GLU A 244 16.14 -3.27 -10.80
N CYS A 245 16.00 -4.59 -10.62
CA CYS A 245 14.77 -5.17 -10.11
C CYS A 245 14.82 -5.16 -8.58
N VAL A 246 14.12 -4.22 -7.96
CA VAL A 246 14.02 -4.17 -6.49
C VAL A 246 13.02 -5.21 -6.05
N GLU A 247 13.49 -6.32 -5.49
CA GLU A 247 12.66 -7.40 -5.01
C GLU A 247 12.92 -7.68 -3.53
N ALA A 248 11.86 -7.63 -2.73
CA ALA A 248 11.92 -7.87 -1.29
C ALA A 248 10.78 -8.78 -0.84
N CYS A 249 11.13 -9.76 0.00
CA CYS A 249 10.21 -10.62 0.72
C CYS A 249 10.53 -10.49 2.20
N THR A 250 9.62 -9.92 2.97
CA THR A 250 9.82 -9.73 4.42
C THR A 250 9.61 -11.05 5.18
N PRO A 251 10.08 -11.17 6.43
CA PRO A 251 9.66 -12.26 7.30
C PRO A 251 8.16 -12.22 7.55
N ASP A 252 7.52 -13.40 7.66
CA ASP A 252 6.12 -13.54 8.04
C ASP A 252 5.93 -13.22 9.54
N PRO A 253 5.17 -12.16 9.90
CA PRO A 253 4.93 -11.80 11.29
C PRO A 253 3.81 -12.63 11.94
N PHE A 254 3.00 -13.36 11.16
CA PHE A 254 1.82 -14.07 11.65
C PHE A 254 2.13 -15.56 11.83
N VAL A 255 3.05 -15.82 12.75
CA VAL A 255 3.49 -17.17 13.13
C VAL A 255 3.35 -17.36 14.65
N PRO A 256 2.99 -18.56 15.14
CA PRO A 256 2.77 -18.80 16.58
C PRO A 256 3.98 -18.49 17.46
N ALA A 257 5.19 -18.59 16.90
CA ALA A 257 6.44 -18.27 17.60
C ALA A 257 6.60 -16.77 17.92
N LEU A 258 5.97 -15.88 17.16
CA LEU A 258 5.99 -14.43 17.38
C LEU A 258 4.74 -13.96 18.12
N ASP A 259 3.62 -14.63 17.90
CA ASP A 259 2.33 -14.29 18.48
C ASP A 259 1.58 -15.55 18.92
N ALA A 260 1.59 -15.80 20.23
CA ALA A 260 0.94 -16.97 20.82
C ALA A 260 -0.60 -16.92 20.75
N CYS A 261 -1.20 -15.77 20.43
CA CYS A 261 -2.64 -15.68 20.20
C CYS A 261 -3.05 -16.35 18.88
N TRP A 262 -2.14 -16.47 17.92
CA TRP A 262 -2.37 -17.16 16.65
C TRP A 262 -2.10 -18.66 16.78
N SER A 263 -3.14 -19.47 16.57
CA SER A 263 -3.11 -20.93 16.63
C SER A 263 -3.64 -21.53 15.32
N PRO A 264 -2.76 -21.80 14.32
CA PRO A 264 -3.15 -22.48 13.09
C PRO A 264 -3.47 -23.95 13.38
N HIS A 265 -4.50 -24.48 12.73
CA HIS A 265 -4.86 -25.90 12.85
C HIS A 265 -5.08 -26.59 11.50
N THR A 266 -5.33 -25.84 10.42
CA THR A 266 -5.52 -26.40 9.07
C THR A 266 -4.63 -25.65 8.08
N LEU A 267 -3.73 -26.37 7.40
CA LEU A 267 -2.98 -25.84 6.26
C LEU A 267 -3.79 -26.06 4.98
N VAL A 268 -4.08 -24.98 4.25
CA VAL A 268 -4.81 -25.01 2.97
C VAL A 268 -3.83 -24.89 1.80
N GLN A 269 -2.92 -23.90 1.84
CA GLN A 269 -1.90 -23.69 0.82
C GLN A 269 -0.55 -23.28 1.43
N SER A 270 0.54 -23.73 0.80
CA SER A 270 1.90 -23.39 1.22
C SER A 270 2.29 -21.98 0.80
N LEU A 271 2.67 -21.14 1.78
CA LEU A 271 3.20 -19.81 1.53
C LEU A 271 4.49 -19.85 0.68
N ASP A 272 5.39 -20.79 0.94
CA ASP A 272 6.65 -20.92 0.19
C ASP A 272 6.41 -21.18 -1.30
N GLN A 273 5.46 -22.07 -1.62
CA GLN A 273 5.09 -22.34 -3.01
C GLN A 273 4.51 -21.11 -3.69
N LEU A 274 3.64 -20.35 -3.00
CA LEU A 274 3.07 -19.11 -3.54
C LEU A 274 4.12 -18.03 -3.74
N VAL A 275 5.13 -17.93 -2.86
CA VAL A 275 6.29 -17.05 -3.06
C VAL A 275 7.06 -17.43 -4.33
N GLN A 276 7.28 -18.72 -4.60
CA GLN A 276 7.93 -19.14 -5.84
C GLN A 276 7.09 -18.78 -7.06
N VAL A 277 5.76 -18.91 -6.99
CA VAL A 277 4.85 -18.49 -8.06
C VAL A 277 4.93 -16.97 -8.28
N LEU A 278 4.92 -16.16 -7.22
CA LEU A 278 5.07 -14.70 -7.32
C LEU A 278 6.39 -14.30 -7.98
N ARG A 279 7.49 -14.98 -7.61
CA ARG A 279 8.83 -14.76 -8.20
C ARG A 279 8.88 -15.11 -9.68
N ALA A 280 8.29 -16.23 -10.07
CA ALA A 280 8.29 -16.72 -11.44
C ALA A 280 7.29 -15.99 -12.35
N ALA A 281 6.27 -15.33 -11.77
CA ALA A 281 5.26 -14.62 -12.55
C ALA A 281 5.89 -13.45 -13.32
N PRO A 282 5.51 -13.23 -14.59
CA PRO A 282 5.95 -12.07 -15.35
C PRO A 282 5.49 -10.78 -14.67
N ASP A 283 6.19 -9.68 -14.95
CA ASP A 283 5.73 -8.37 -14.49
C ASP A 283 4.37 -8.04 -15.14
N PRO A 284 3.44 -7.39 -14.40
CA PRO A 284 2.15 -7.03 -14.95
C PRO A 284 2.29 -6.21 -16.23
N ASP A 285 1.62 -6.63 -17.30
CA ASP A 285 1.51 -5.86 -18.53
C ASP A 285 0.45 -4.76 -18.35
N PRO A 286 0.77 -3.46 -18.55
CA PRO A 286 -0.21 -2.38 -18.48
C PRO A 286 -1.40 -2.55 -19.44
N THR A 287 -1.31 -3.39 -20.46
CA THR A 287 -2.35 -3.63 -21.47
C THR A 287 -3.36 -4.71 -21.10
N GLU A 288 -3.05 -5.62 -20.16
CA GLU A 288 -3.92 -6.78 -19.85
C GLU A 288 -4.92 -6.54 -18.68
N GLY A 289 -4.80 -5.42 -17.95
CA GLY A 289 -5.46 -5.22 -16.64
C GLY A 289 -6.78 -4.42 -16.60
N CYS A 290 -7.48 -4.23 -17.73
CA CYS A 290 -8.78 -3.54 -17.73
C CYS A 290 -9.89 -4.49 -18.20
N PRO A 291 -10.90 -4.82 -17.37
CA PRO A 291 -12.12 -5.45 -17.85
C PRO A 291 -12.77 -4.53 -18.88
N VAL A 292 -12.89 -5.02 -20.10
CA VAL A 292 -13.60 -4.34 -21.19
C VAL A 292 -15.07 -4.24 -20.77
N PRO A 293 -15.70 -3.04 -20.75
CA PRO A 293 -17.15 -2.97 -20.68
C PRO A 293 -17.71 -3.59 -21.97
N CYS A 294 -18.71 -4.46 -21.80
CA CYS A 294 -19.43 -5.18 -22.85
C CYS A 294 -19.49 -4.43 -24.20
N SER A 295 -18.98 -5.10 -25.24
CA SER A 295 -19.04 -4.81 -26.68
C SER A 295 -19.69 -3.50 -27.15
N THR A 296 -18.88 -2.59 -27.69
CA THR A 296 -19.28 -1.65 -28.78
C THR A 296 -18.16 -1.58 -29.83
N PRO A 297 -18.49 -1.38 -31.12
CA PRO A 297 -17.61 -1.69 -32.23
C PRO A 297 -16.43 -0.71 -32.35
N THR A 298 -15.32 -1.20 -32.89
CA THR A 298 -14.03 -0.54 -33.07
C THR A 298 -14.17 0.90 -33.61
N PRO A 299 -13.67 1.94 -32.91
CA PRO A 299 -13.64 3.29 -33.46
C PRO A 299 -12.43 3.46 -34.40
N PRO A 300 -12.55 4.23 -35.48
CA PRO A 300 -11.44 4.53 -36.38
C PRO A 300 -10.41 5.42 -35.69
N SER A 301 -9.17 5.42 -36.21
CA SER A 301 -8.03 6.20 -35.73
C SER A 301 -8.39 7.64 -35.35
N LYS A 302 -8.18 8.01 -34.08
CA LYS A 302 -8.53 9.34 -33.55
C LYS A 302 -7.61 10.46 -34.09
N PRO A 303 -8.14 11.63 -34.47
CA PRO A 303 -7.37 12.86 -34.71
C PRO A 303 -6.85 13.46 -33.38
N PRO A 304 -5.87 14.39 -33.43
CA PRO A 304 -5.28 14.99 -32.23
C PRO A 304 -6.32 15.72 -31.36
N GLU A 305 -6.19 15.54 -30.04
CA GLU A 305 -7.09 16.09 -29.02
C GLU A 305 -7.13 17.64 -29.06
N THR A 306 -8.33 18.21 -28.98
CA THR A 306 -8.54 19.66 -28.96
C THR A 306 -8.39 20.24 -27.55
N GLU A 307 -8.05 21.53 -27.44
CA GLU A 307 -7.83 22.24 -26.17
C GLU A 307 -9.01 22.14 -25.19
N ALA A 308 -10.25 21.99 -25.69
CA ALA A 308 -11.44 21.77 -24.87
C ALA A 308 -11.45 20.38 -24.17
N GLN A 309 -10.88 19.35 -24.81
CA GLN A 309 -10.74 18.02 -24.22
C GLN A 309 -9.62 17.98 -23.18
N GLN A 310 -8.53 18.74 -23.40
CA GLN A 310 -7.47 18.95 -22.40
C GLN A 310 -7.99 19.73 -21.19
N ALA A 311 -8.84 20.74 -21.39
CA ALA A 311 -9.47 21.50 -20.30
C ALA A 311 -10.41 20.63 -19.44
N SER A 312 -11.21 19.75 -20.05
CA SER A 312 -12.05 18.80 -19.30
C SER A 312 -11.24 17.75 -18.54
N CYS A 313 -10.10 17.32 -19.09
CA CYS A 313 -9.16 16.43 -18.39
C CYS A 313 -8.46 17.14 -17.22
N LEU A 314 -8.10 18.42 -17.38
CA LEU A 314 -7.55 19.26 -16.31
C LEU A 314 -8.58 19.55 -15.21
N GLN A 315 -9.84 19.76 -15.57
CA GLN A 315 -10.94 19.93 -14.63
C GLN A 315 -11.19 18.64 -13.81
N TRP A 316 -11.16 17.48 -14.47
CA TRP A 316 -11.22 16.17 -13.81
C TRP A 316 -10.02 15.92 -12.88
N LEU A 317 -8.83 16.44 -13.19
CA LEU A 317 -7.64 16.35 -12.34
C LEU A 317 -7.67 17.33 -11.16
N SER A 318 -8.32 18.50 -11.30
CA SER A 318 -8.51 19.46 -10.20
C SER A 318 -9.55 19.01 -9.17
N GLU A 319 -10.48 18.14 -9.52
CA GLU A 319 -11.44 17.56 -8.55
C GLU A 319 -10.78 16.52 -7.61
N TRP A 320 -9.52 16.15 -7.86
CA TRP A 320 -8.72 15.23 -7.04
C TRP A 320 -7.81 15.90 -6.01
N THR A 321 -7.75 17.24 -5.97
CA THR A 321 -7.14 17.96 -4.85
C THR A 321 -8.06 17.89 -3.64
N LEU A 322 -7.65 17.16 -2.61
CA LEU A 322 -8.18 17.34 -1.26
C LEU A 322 -7.94 18.80 -0.88
N GLU A 323 -9.01 19.57 -0.66
CA GLU A 323 -8.90 20.81 0.08
C GLU A 323 -8.43 20.50 1.52
N PRO A 324 -7.58 21.33 2.11
CA PRO A 324 -7.22 21.21 3.51
C PRO A 324 -8.41 21.65 4.37
N ASP A 325 -9.05 20.72 5.08
CA ASP A 325 -9.97 21.07 6.16
C ASP A 325 -9.22 21.89 7.23
N HIS A 326 -9.87 22.98 7.65
CA HIS A 326 -9.41 23.99 8.60
C HIS A 326 -9.13 23.48 10.02
#